data_AF-A0A6B3ENN0-F1
#
_entry.id   AF-A0A6B3ENN0-F1
#
_cell.length_a   1.000
_cell.length_b   1.000
_cell.length_c   1.000
_cell.angle_alpha   90.00
_cell.angle_beta   90.00
_cell.angle_gamma   90.00
#
_symmetry.space_group_name_H-M   'P 1'
#
loop_
_entity.id
_entity.type
_entity.pdbx_description
1 polymer ?
#
loop_
_entity_poly.entity_id
_entity_poly.type
_entity_poly.pdbx_seq_one_letter_code
_entity_poly.pdbx_strand_id
1 'polypeptide(L)'
;ENFPRQSPAHALTRIGLAHYFAGALVLPYREFHARAEEYRYDIERLGDHYGLGYETMCHRLSTLQRPRLSGVPLSFVRVDRAGNMSKRQSATGFPFSRSGG
;
A
#
# COMPACT_ATOMS: atom_id res chain seq x y z
N GLU A 1 4.85 4.37 -24.22
CA GLU A 1 6.11 3.62 -24.33
C GLU A 1 5.84 2.15 -24.01
N ASN A 2 6.19 1.22 -24.90
CA ASN A 2 6.00 -0.21 -24.64
C ASN A 2 7.23 -0.72 -23.88
N PHE A 3 7.07 -1.22 -22.66
CA PHE A 3 8.16 -1.79 -21.87
C PHE A 3 8.35 -3.26 -22.27
N PRO A 4 9.39 -3.61 -23.06
CA PRO A 4 9.57 -4.98 -23.53
C PRO A 4 9.77 -5.93 -22.33
N ARG A 5 9.38 -7.20 -22.52
CA ARG A 5 9.68 -8.25 -21.54
C ARG A 5 11.19 -8.26 -21.27
N GLN A 6 11.56 -8.39 -20.00
CA GLN A 6 12.95 -8.30 -19.49
C GLN A 6 13.59 -6.90 -19.44
N SER A 7 12.87 -5.82 -19.76
CA SER A 7 13.32 -4.48 -19.40
C SER A 7 13.45 -4.31 -17.88
N PRO A 8 14.29 -3.37 -17.38
CA PRO A 8 14.36 -3.05 -15.96
C PRO A 8 12.99 -2.70 -15.36
N ALA A 9 12.16 -1.96 -16.09
CA ALA A 9 10.79 -1.65 -15.70
C ALA A 9 9.94 -2.92 -15.52
N HIS A 10 9.99 -3.85 -16.48
CA HIS A 10 9.25 -5.11 -16.40
C HIS A 10 9.69 -5.97 -15.21
N ALA A 11 10.99 -6.03 -14.90
CA ALA A 11 11.50 -6.75 -13.74
C ALA A 11 11.00 -6.13 -12.42
N LEU A 12 11.08 -4.81 -12.28
CA LEU A 12 10.59 -4.09 -11.10
C LEU A 12 9.08 -4.24 -10.93
N THR A 13 8.30 -4.15 -12.02
CA THR A 13 6.84 -4.36 -11.98
C THR A 13 6.49 -5.76 -11.49
N ARG A 14 7.20 -6.80 -11.95
CA ARG A 14 6.98 -8.18 -11.47
C ARG A 14 7.20 -8.31 -9.98
N ILE A 15 8.28 -7.73 -9.46
CA ILE A 15 8.57 -7.74 -8.01
C ILE A 15 7.49 -6.97 -7.24
N GLY A 16 7.10 -5.78 -7.73
CA GLY A 16 6.03 -4.98 -7.12
C GLY A 16 4.69 -5.70 -7.06
N LEU A 17 4.30 -6.39 -8.13
CA LEU A 17 3.07 -7.21 -8.17
C LEU A 17 3.16 -8.41 -7.22
N ALA A 18 4.33 -9.07 -7.13
CA ALA A 18 4.53 -10.15 -6.17
C ALA A 18 4.38 -9.67 -4.72
N HIS A 19 4.94 -8.51 -4.38
CA HIS A 19 4.75 -7.91 -3.06
C HIS A 19 3.29 -7.52 -2.79
N TYR A 20 2.60 -6.94 -3.78
CA TYR A 20 1.17 -6.66 -3.66
C TYR A 20 0.36 -7.93 -3.39
N PHE A 21 0.63 -8.99 -4.17
CA PHE A 21 -0.03 -10.28 -4.01
C PHE A 21 0.24 -10.89 -2.63
N ALA A 22 1.49 -10.89 -2.17
CA ALA A 22 1.85 -11.39 -0.85
C ALA A 22 1.07 -10.66 0.25
N GLY A 23 1.00 -9.33 0.21
CA GLY A 23 0.20 -8.54 1.15
C GLY A 23 -1.30 -8.87 1.08
N ALA A 24 -1.83 -9.08 -0.12
CA ALA A 24 -3.24 -9.43 -0.31
C ALA A 24 -3.59 -10.86 0.13
N LEU A 25 -2.63 -11.78 0.08
CA LEU A 25 -2.76 -13.16 0.54
C LEU A 25 -2.71 -13.25 2.07
N VAL A 26 -1.76 -12.55 2.69
CA VAL A 26 -1.58 -12.52 4.15
C VAL A 26 -2.67 -11.70 4.84
N LEU A 27 -3.17 -10.65 4.18
CA LEU A 27 -4.23 -9.78 4.70
C LEU A 27 -5.44 -9.80 3.75
N PRO A 28 -6.30 -10.83 3.82
CA PRO A 28 -7.44 -10.98 2.91
C PRO A 28 -8.34 -9.73 2.92
N TYR A 29 -8.73 -9.26 1.73
CA TYR A 29 -9.32 -7.94 1.56
C TYR A 29 -10.54 -7.67 2.46
N ARG A 30 -11.51 -8.59 2.48
CA ARG A 30 -12.78 -8.37 3.20
C ARG A 30 -12.58 -8.37 4.71
N GLU A 31 -11.78 -9.31 5.20
CA GLU A 31 -11.46 -9.44 6.62
C GLU A 31 -10.67 -8.23 7.11
N PHE A 32 -9.62 -7.87 6.38
CA PHE A 32 -8.81 -6.71 6.70
C PHE A 32 -9.60 -5.41 6.63
N HIS A 33 -10.45 -5.23 5.61
CA HIS A 33 -11.32 -4.05 5.48
C HIS A 33 -12.28 -3.92 6.67
N ALA A 34 -12.97 -5.01 7.03
CA ALA A 34 -13.87 -5.02 8.18
C ALA A 34 -13.12 -4.69 9.49
N ARG A 35 -11.93 -5.27 9.68
CA ARG A 35 -11.11 -5.02 10.88
C ARG A 35 -10.58 -3.57 10.92
N ALA A 36 -10.20 -3.01 9.78
CA ALA A 36 -9.78 -1.61 9.68
C ALA A 36 -10.92 -0.66 10.06
N GLU A 37 -12.15 -0.91 9.60
CA GLU A 37 -13.33 -0.13 10.00
C GLU A 37 -13.64 -0.29 11.50
N GLU A 38 -13.61 -1.53 12.02
CA GLU A 38 -13.83 -1.84 13.44
C GLU A 38 -12.85 -1.08 14.35
N TYR A 39 -11.56 -1.06 13.97
CA TYR A 39 -10.50 -0.40 14.72
C TYR A 39 -10.33 1.07 14.35
N ARG A 40 -11.23 1.63 13.53
CA ARG A 40 -11.20 3.03 13.10
C ARG A 40 -9.83 3.43 12.52
N TYR A 41 -9.23 2.52 11.76
CA TYR A 41 -7.94 2.70 11.09
C TYR A 41 -6.74 2.94 12.04
N ASP A 42 -6.84 2.50 13.30
CA ASP A 42 -5.70 2.49 14.22
C ASP A 42 -4.63 1.49 13.76
N ILE A 43 -3.49 2.01 13.29
CA ILE A 43 -2.42 1.23 12.67
C ILE A 43 -1.68 0.36 13.70
N GLU A 44 -1.47 0.88 14.92
CA GLU A 44 -0.78 0.14 15.98
C GLU A 44 -1.66 -1.04 16.40
N ARG A 45 -2.95 -0.80 16.62
CA ARG A 45 -3.91 -1.85 16.98
C ARG A 45 -4.06 -2.91 15.88
N LEU A 46 -4.04 -2.51 14.61
CA LEU A 46 -4.03 -3.45 13.49
C LEU A 46 -2.73 -4.27 13.47
N GLY A 47 -1.58 -3.64 13.70
CA GLY A 47 -0.29 -4.29 13.80
C GLY A 47 -0.26 -5.35 14.90
N ASP A 48 -0.75 -5.01 16.08
CA ASP A 48 -0.87 -5.94 17.22
C ASP A 48 -1.79 -7.11 16.91
N HIS A 49 -2.93 -6.86 16.25
CA HIS A 49 -3.90 -7.91 15.91
C HIS A 49 -3.35 -8.91 14.88
N TYR A 50 -2.65 -8.43 13.84
CA TYR A 50 -2.12 -9.29 12.78
C TYR A 50 -0.69 -9.78 13.04
N GLY A 51 0.00 -9.26 14.06
CA GLY A 51 1.40 -9.57 14.34
C GLY A 51 2.36 -9.10 13.24
N LEU A 52 2.01 -8.04 12.52
CA LEU A 52 2.76 -7.54 11.37
C LEU A 52 3.19 -6.08 11.57
N GLY A 53 4.30 -5.72 10.93
CA GLY A 53 4.89 -4.39 11.08
C GLY A 53 4.03 -3.26 10.51
N TYR A 54 4.29 -2.05 11.03
CA TYR A 54 3.61 -0.81 10.67
C TYR A 54 3.60 -0.53 9.16
N GLU A 55 4.73 -0.73 8.47
CA GLU A 55 4.82 -0.54 7.01
C GLU A 55 3.84 -1.47 6.26
N THR A 56 3.71 -2.72 6.68
CA THR A 56 2.81 -3.70 6.03
C THR A 56 1.35 -3.27 6.20
N MET A 57 0.97 -2.80 7.39
CA MET A 57 -0.37 -2.26 7.64
C MET A 57 -0.67 -1.07 6.75
N CYS A 58 0.22 -0.06 6.72
CA CYS A 58 0.05 1.13 5.89
C CYS A 58 -0.03 0.80 4.40
N HIS A 59 0.84 -0.10 3.92
CA HIS A 59 0.80 -0.59 2.54
C HIS A 59 -0.57 -1.19 2.23
N ARG A 60 -1.10 -2.05 3.11
CA ARG A 60 -2.40 -2.69 2.87
C ARG A 60 -3.54 -1.68 2.86
N LEU A 61 -3.58 -0.77 3.83
CA LEU A 61 -4.59 0.29 3.95
C LEU A 61 -4.65 1.17 2.69
N SER A 62 -3.50 1.53 2.11
CA SER A 62 -3.45 2.32 0.86
C SER A 62 -4.03 1.61 -0.38
N THR A 63 -4.31 0.30 -0.28
CA THR A 63 -4.82 -0.51 -1.39
C THR A 63 -6.30 -0.88 -1.29
N LEU A 64 -7.02 -0.39 -0.26
CA LEU A 64 -8.43 -0.69 -0.03
C LEU A 64 -9.37 0.07 -0.97
N GLN A 65 -9.19 -0.11 -2.28
CA GLN A 65 -9.92 0.61 -3.34
C GLN A 65 -10.72 -0.34 -4.25
N ARG A 66 -11.15 -1.50 -3.75
CA ARG A 66 -12.05 -2.40 -4.48
C ARG A 66 -13.39 -1.68 -4.73
N PRO A 67 -13.90 -1.63 -5.97
CA PRO A 67 -15.21 -1.05 -6.25
C PRO A 67 -16.31 -1.65 -5.38
N ARG A 68 -17.20 -0.80 -4.86
CA ARG A 68 -18.31 -1.16 -3.95
C ARG A 68 -17.89 -1.68 -2.57
N LEU A 69 -16.59 -1.64 -2.24
CA LEU A 69 -16.05 -1.94 -0.90
C LEU A 69 -14.74 -1.17 -0.68
N SER A 70 -14.78 0.14 -0.89
CA SER A 70 -13.64 1.02 -0.66
C SER A 70 -13.51 1.37 0.82
N GLY A 71 -12.27 1.38 1.32
CA GLY A 71 -11.91 2.03 2.57
C GLY A 71 -11.51 3.48 2.35
N VAL A 72 -11.01 4.12 3.40
CA VAL A 72 -10.51 5.50 3.34
C VAL A 72 -9.38 5.63 2.28
N PRO A 73 -9.44 6.61 1.37
CA PRO A 73 -8.41 6.81 0.35
C PRO A 73 -7.13 7.38 0.97
N LEU A 74 -6.21 6.50 1.32
CA LEU A 74 -4.94 6.86 1.98
C LEU A 74 -3.77 6.92 0.98
N SER A 75 -2.83 7.81 1.28
CA SER A 75 -1.52 7.87 0.62
C SER A 75 -0.44 7.44 1.60
N PHE A 76 0.36 6.46 1.21
CA PHE A 76 1.51 5.99 1.97
C PHE A 76 2.81 6.54 1.38
N VAL A 77 3.57 7.22 2.23
CA VAL A 77 4.88 7.80 1.90
C VAL A 77 5.91 7.30 2.90
N ARG A 78 7.05 6.82 2.40
CA ARG A 78 8.22 6.48 3.23
C ARG A 78 9.34 7.49 2.97
N VAL A 79 9.73 8.21 4.01
CA VAL A 79 10.77 9.26 3.98
C VAL A 79 11.89 8.85 4.93
N ASP A 80 13.13 9.07 4.54
CA ASP A 80 14.27 8.96 5.46
C ASP A 80 14.57 10.30 6.17
N ARG A 81 15.54 10.30 7.08
CA ARG A 81 15.92 11.54 7.82
C ARG A 81 16.49 12.64 6.93
N ALA A 82 17.00 12.31 5.74
CA ALA A 82 17.54 13.27 4.78
C ALA A 82 16.44 13.84 3.87
N GLY A 83 15.18 13.41 4.03
CA GLY A 83 14.07 13.83 3.19
C GLY A 83 13.91 13.02 1.91
N ASN A 84 14.70 11.97 1.69
CA ASN A 84 14.54 11.15 0.49
C ASN A 84 13.27 10.32 0.60
N MET A 85 12.36 10.53 -0.35
CA MET A 85 11.18 9.70 -0.52
C MET A 85 11.52 8.41 -1.26
N SER A 86 11.45 7.30 -0.53
CA SER A 86 11.82 5.97 -1.03
C SER A 86 10.62 5.10 -1.41
N LYS A 87 9.39 5.50 -1.06
CA LYS A 87 8.15 4.82 -1.47
C LYS A 87 7.00 5.82 -1.51
N ARG A 88 6.23 5.77 -2.60
CA ARG A 88 5.00 6.55 -2.79
C ARG A 88 3.94 5.61 -3.34
N GLN A 89 2.87 5.43 -2.59
CA GLN A 89 1.71 4.63 -3.01
C GLN A 89 0.48 5.40 -2.62
N SER A 90 -0.41 5.66 -3.58
CA SER A 90 -1.61 6.44 -3.34
C SER A 90 -2.82 5.74 -3.92
N ALA A 91 -3.89 5.71 -3.12
CA ALA A 91 -5.20 5.24 -3.53
C ALA A 91 -5.87 6.15 -4.59
N THR A 92 -5.47 7.43 -4.67
CA THR A 92 -6.06 8.44 -5.56
C THR A 92 -4.99 9.34 -6.18
N GLY A 93 -5.38 10.26 -7.05
CA GLY A 93 -4.48 11.32 -7.55
C GLY A 93 -4.21 12.35 -6.46
N PHE A 94 -3.37 12.02 -5.47
CA PHE A 94 -2.94 12.96 -4.44
C PHE A 94 -1.87 13.92 -4.98
N PRO A 95 -1.74 15.17 -4.51
CA PRO A 95 -0.79 16.15 -5.05
C PRO A 95 0.68 15.69 -5.09
N PHE A 96 1.08 14.73 -4.24
CA PHE A 96 2.43 14.14 -4.22
C PHE A 96 2.57 12.81 -4.98
N SER A 97 1.56 12.43 -5.77
CA SER A 97 1.52 11.14 -6.47
C SER A 97 2.44 11.06 -7.69
N ARG A 98 2.94 12.19 -8.22
CA ARG A 98 3.79 12.23 -9.43
C ARG A 98 5.06 13.07 -9.30
N SER A 99 5.08 14.14 -8.48
CA SER A 99 6.26 15.00 -8.26
C SER A 99 6.04 15.97 -7.09
N GLY A 100 7.13 16.40 -6.42
CA GLY A 100 7.12 17.36 -5.31
C GLY A 100 7.15 16.72 -3.92
N GLY A 101 7.72 17.44 -2.95
CA GLY A 101 7.98 16.99 -1.57
C GLY A 101 9.44 16.59 -1.35
#